data_AF-A0A369NM28-F1
#
_entry.id   AF-A0A369NM28-F1
#
_cell.length_a   1.000
_cell.length_b   1.000
_cell.length_c   1.000
_cell.angle_alpha   90.00
_cell.angle_beta   90.00
_cell.angle_gamma   90.00
#
_symmetry.space_group_name_H-M   'P 1'
#
loop_
_entity.id
_entity.type
_entity.pdbx_description
1 polymer ?
#
loop_
_entity_poly.entity_id
_entity_poly.type
_entity_poly.pdbx_seq_one_letter_code
_entity_poly.pdbx_strand_id
1 'polypeptide(L)'
;MASTPWRASIAAPSTLRVCRCALMAALALALAALESLIPVPMPVPGMKLGIANVVTAAAAFWLGPVDVAVVLGVRIVLAAFLTGQLATLPFSIVGGACALAVTLAFVRFSSPNRVRLAAMAAAVAHNIGQIAVAVAVTGTPEIAFYLPVLLVAGIAAGFATGTVAQAVLDRIPHAHATADRGKRVRA
;
A
#
# COMPACT_ATOMS: atom_id res chain seq x y z
N MET A 1 16.22 3.70 19.61
CA MET A 1 15.70 2.79 18.55
C MET A 1 14.20 2.60 18.79
N ALA A 2 13.34 3.23 17.98
CA ALA A 2 11.90 3.08 18.12
C ALA A 2 11.51 1.61 17.88
N SER A 3 10.78 1.00 18.83
CA SER A 3 10.18 -0.31 18.65
C SER A 3 9.29 -0.28 17.41
N THR A 4 9.67 -1.01 16.37
CA THR A 4 8.93 -1.01 15.12
C THR A 4 7.51 -1.56 15.34
N PRO A 5 6.46 -0.89 14.82
CA PRO A 5 5.06 -1.18 15.18
C PRO A 5 4.63 -2.62 14.84
N TRP A 6 5.27 -3.25 13.86
CA TRP A 6 4.95 -4.60 13.41
C TRP A 6 5.36 -5.73 14.36
N ARG A 7 6.18 -5.48 15.41
CA ARG A 7 6.68 -6.54 16.31
C ARG A 7 5.55 -7.28 17.03
N ALA A 8 4.53 -6.56 17.47
CA ALA A 8 3.36 -7.16 18.09
C ALA A 8 2.52 -7.99 17.10
N SER A 9 2.53 -7.63 15.81
CA SER A 9 1.85 -8.43 14.78
C SER A 9 2.58 -9.74 14.50
N ILE A 10 3.91 -9.71 14.45
CA ILE A 10 4.72 -10.93 14.24
C ILE A 10 4.58 -11.91 15.41
N ALA A 11 4.47 -11.39 16.64
CA ALA A 11 4.29 -12.19 17.85
C ALA A 11 2.87 -12.77 18.02
N ALA A 12 1.90 -12.36 17.21
CA ALA A 12 0.53 -12.86 17.28
C ALA A 12 0.44 -14.33 16.81
N PRO A 13 -0.57 -15.09 17.30
CA PRO A 13 -0.84 -16.45 16.82
C PRO A 13 -0.98 -16.51 15.30
N SER A 14 -0.54 -17.61 14.69
CA SER A 14 -0.56 -17.82 13.22
C SER A 14 -1.94 -17.57 12.62
N THR A 15 -3.01 -18.06 13.25
CA THR A 15 -4.39 -17.86 12.79
C THR A 15 -4.77 -16.37 12.71
N LEU A 16 -4.44 -15.59 13.73
CA LEU A 16 -4.78 -14.16 13.77
C LEU A 16 -4.01 -13.38 12.70
N ARG A 17 -2.75 -13.74 12.46
CA ARG A 17 -1.94 -13.15 11.38
C ARG A 17 -2.58 -13.41 10.02
N VAL A 18 -2.95 -14.66 9.74
CA VAL A 18 -3.61 -15.04 8.48
C VAL A 18 -4.94 -14.29 8.30
N CYS A 19 -5.77 -14.20 9.35
CA CYS A 19 -7.03 -13.43 9.29
C CYS A 19 -6.79 -11.94 8.97
N ARG A 20 -5.78 -11.31 9.58
CA ARG A 20 -5.43 -9.91 9.29
C ARG A 20 -4.94 -9.72 7.85
N CYS A 21 -4.06 -10.61 7.37
CA CYS A 21 -3.61 -10.61 5.98
C CYS A 21 -4.79 -10.77 5.03
N ALA A 22 -5.67 -11.74 5.26
CA ALA A 22 -6.83 -12.01 4.43
C ALA A 22 -7.78 -10.81 4.38
N LEU A 23 -8.05 -10.17 5.52
CA LEU A 23 -8.91 -8.97 5.58
C LEU A 23 -8.32 -7.81 4.77
N MET A 24 -7.02 -7.54 4.92
CA MET A 24 -6.36 -6.47 4.16
C MET A 24 -6.28 -6.78 2.67
N ALA A 25 -6.01 -8.04 2.31
CA ALA A 25 -6.02 -8.50 0.92
C ALA A 25 -7.41 -8.37 0.30
N ALA A 26 -8.46 -8.78 1.02
CA ALA A 26 -9.84 -8.65 0.58
C ALA A 26 -10.25 -7.18 0.38
N LEU A 27 -9.89 -6.30 1.31
CA LEU A 27 -10.16 -4.86 1.19
C LEU A 27 -9.45 -4.26 -0.02
N ALA A 28 -8.15 -4.55 -0.19
CA ALA A 28 -7.39 -4.05 -1.33
C ALA A 28 -7.92 -4.63 -2.66
N LEU A 29 -8.37 -5.89 -2.66
CA LEU A 29 -8.98 -6.53 -3.82
C LEU A 29 -10.34 -5.90 -4.17
N ALA A 30 -11.18 -5.61 -3.17
CA ALA A 30 -12.46 -4.94 -3.37
C ALA A 30 -12.28 -3.55 -3.98
N LEU A 31 -11.30 -2.77 -3.51
CA LEU A 31 -10.97 -1.49 -4.14
C LEU A 31 -10.40 -1.65 -5.55
N ALA A 32 -9.60 -2.68 -5.80
CA ALA A 32 -9.06 -2.95 -7.15
C ALA A 32 -10.18 -3.34 -8.12
N ALA A 33 -11.18 -4.08 -7.66
CA ALA A 33 -12.38 -4.41 -8.42
C ALA A 33 -13.22 -3.16 -8.68
N LEU A 34 -13.47 -2.33 -7.65
CA LEU A 34 -14.18 -1.06 -7.81
C LEU A 34 -13.48 -0.13 -8.81
N GLU A 35 -12.16 -0.03 -8.73
CA GLU A 35 -11.34 0.74 -9.67
C GLU A 35 -11.48 0.23 -11.11
N SER A 36 -11.58 -1.09 -11.30
CA SER A 36 -11.79 -1.67 -12.64
C SER A 36 -13.18 -1.42 -13.23
N LEU A 37 -14.17 -1.07 -12.40
CA LEU A 37 -15.51 -0.70 -12.86
C LEU A 37 -15.61 0.76 -13.32
N ILE A 38 -14.63 1.61 -12.99
CA ILE A 38 -14.60 3.01 -13.41
C ILE A 38 -13.84 3.08 -14.74
N PRO A 39 -14.51 3.32 -15.89
CA PRO A 39 -13.84 3.47 -17.17
C PRO A 39 -13.11 4.82 -17.22
N VAL A 40 -11.92 4.87 -16.61
CA VAL A 40 -11.04 6.03 -16.69
C VAL A 40 -10.25 5.93 -18.01
N PRO A 41 -10.28 6.95 -18.89
CA PRO A 41 -9.45 6.96 -20.08
C PRO A 41 -7.98 7.05 -19.66
N MET A 42 -7.32 5.90 -19.61
CA MET A 42 -5.88 5.80 -19.32
C MET A 42 -5.10 5.70 -20.63
N PRO A 43 -3.93 6.36 -20.74
CA PRO A 43 -3.17 6.39 -21.98
C PRO A 43 -2.66 5.03 -22.43
N VAL A 44 -2.55 4.06 -21.51
CA VAL A 44 -2.20 2.68 -21.82
C VAL A 44 -3.31 1.75 -21.33
N PRO A 45 -3.85 0.87 -22.21
CA PRO A 45 -4.79 -0.17 -21.81
C PRO A 45 -4.21 -1.03 -20.67
N GLY A 46 -4.94 -1.13 -19.57
CA GLY A 46 -4.53 -1.89 -18.40
C GLY A 46 -3.77 -1.10 -17.33
N MET A 47 -3.44 0.16 -17.59
CA MET A 47 -2.94 1.03 -16.54
C MET A 47 -4.07 1.41 -15.58
N LYS A 48 -3.81 1.39 -14.26
CA LYS A 48 -4.80 1.70 -13.20
C LYS A 48 -4.35 2.92 -12.39
N LEU A 49 -5.23 3.59 -11.67
CA LEU A 49 -4.86 4.72 -10.78
C LEU A 49 -4.00 4.27 -9.59
N GLY A 50 -4.07 2.98 -9.23
CA GLY A 50 -3.32 2.42 -8.11
C GLY A 50 -3.99 2.68 -6.76
N ILE A 51 -5.30 2.96 -6.73
CA ILE A 51 -6.04 3.25 -5.49
C ILE A 51 -5.91 2.08 -4.51
N ALA A 52 -6.01 0.86 -5.02
CA ALA A 52 -5.86 -0.36 -4.23
C ALA A 52 -4.44 -0.59 -3.68
N ASN A 53 -3.40 -0.05 -4.34
CA ASN A 53 -2.02 -0.13 -3.86
C ASN A 53 -1.81 0.68 -2.59
N VAL A 54 -2.58 1.75 -2.40
CA VAL A 54 -2.42 2.59 -1.22
C VAL A 54 -2.91 1.89 0.05
N VAL A 55 -3.92 1.01 -0.05
CA VAL A 55 -4.33 0.15 1.07
C VAL A 55 -3.22 -0.82 1.46
N THR A 56 -2.51 -1.40 0.48
CA THR A 56 -1.39 -2.30 0.76
C THR A 56 -0.22 -1.57 1.42
N ALA A 57 0.05 -0.32 1.01
CA ALA A 57 1.02 0.54 1.69
C ALA A 57 0.57 0.87 3.13
N ALA A 58 -0.68 1.24 3.34
CA ALA A 58 -1.22 1.47 4.68
C ALA A 58 -1.14 0.22 5.58
N ALA A 59 -1.41 -0.97 5.02
CA ALA A 59 -1.30 -2.24 5.72
C ALA A 59 0.13 -2.51 6.24
N ALA A 60 1.16 -1.98 5.58
CA ALA A 60 2.56 -2.12 6.00
C ALA A 60 2.89 -1.45 7.35
N PHE A 61 2.05 -0.53 7.82
CA PHE A 61 2.18 0.07 9.14
C PHE A 61 1.72 -0.86 10.26
N TRP A 62 0.88 -1.85 9.94
CA TRP A 62 0.27 -2.74 10.93
C TRP A 62 0.82 -4.17 10.86
N LEU A 63 1.09 -4.65 9.66
CA LEU A 63 1.57 -6.00 9.37
C LEU A 63 3.09 -6.04 9.25
N GLY A 64 3.67 -7.23 9.38
CA GLY A 64 5.09 -7.43 9.12
C GLY A 64 5.43 -7.23 7.62
N PRO A 65 6.70 -6.95 7.29
CA PRO A 65 7.12 -6.76 5.90
C PRO A 65 6.81 -7.98 5.01
N VAL A 66 6.99 -9.19 5.55
CA VAL A 66 6.66 -10.44 4.86
C VAL A 66 5.15 -10.57 4.64
N ASP A 67 4.36 -10.29 5.68
CA ASP A 67 2.89 -10.38 5.64
C ASP A 67 2.32 -9.43 4.57
N VAL A 68 2.86 -8.21 4.45
CA VAL A 68 2.41 -7.25 3.43
C VAL A 68 2.84 -7.62 2.03
N ALA A 69 4.05 -8.18 1.86
CA ALA A 69 4.47 -8.69 0.55
C ALA A 69 3.54 -9.82 0.07
N VAL A 70 3.11 -10.71 0.98
CA VAL A 70 2.12 -11.74 0.68
C VAL A 70 0.76 -11.12 0.30
N VAL A 71 0.28 -10.15 1.07
CA VAL A 71 -0.97 -9.42 0.76
C VAL A 71 -0.90 -8.76 -0.62
N LEU A 72 0.23 -8.12 -0.96
CA LEU A 72 0.45 -7.51 -2.27
C LEU A 72 0.38 -8.57 -3.38
N GLY A 73 1.13 -9.67 -3.24
CA GLY A 73 1.18 -10.74 -4.24
C GLY A 73 -0.17 -11.40 -4.48
N VAL A 74 -0.85 -11.81 -3.39
CA VAL A 74 -2.19 -12.41 -3.45
C VAL A 74 -3.16 -11.48 -4.16
N ARG A 75 -3.19 -10.21 -3.77
CA ARG A 75 -4.07 -9.22 -4.38
C ARG A 75 -3.78 -9.01 -5.86
N ILE A 76 -2.51 -8.88 -6.27
CA ILE A 76 -2.15 -8.69 -7.70
C ILE A 76 -2.63 -9.88 -8.53
N VAL A 77 -2.37 -11.10 -8.07
CA VAL A 77 -2.76 -12.33 -8.76
C VAL A 77 -4.28 -12.42 -8.85
N LEU A 78 -4.99 -12.32 -7.72
CA LEU A 78 -6.45 -12.41 -7.69
C LEU A 78 -7.12 -11.30 -8.51
N ALA A 79 -6.62 -10.07 -8.47
CA ALA A 79 -7.17 -8.97 -9.26
C ALA A 79 -7.04 -9.23 -10.76
N ALA A 80 -5.90 -9.78 -11.20
CA ALA A 80 -5.69 -10.11 -12.61
C ALA A 80 -6.62 -11.23 -13.09
N PHE A 81 -6.87 -12.25 -12.26
CA PHE A 81 -7.84 -13.31 -12.58
C PHE A 81 -9.29 -12.81 -12.57
N LEU A 82 -9.69 -12.02 -11.57
CA LEU A 82 -11.06 -11.51 -11.45
C LEU A 82 -11.44 -10.54 -12.57
N THR A 83 -10.49 -9.72 -13.01
CA THR A 83 -10.73 -8.74 -14.08
C THR A 83 -10.45 -9.29 -15.48
N GLY A 84 -9.79 -10.46 -15.57
CA GLY A 84 -9.33 -11.04 -16.84
C GLY A 84 -8.18 -10.26 -17.50
N GLN A 85 -7.57 -9.29 -16.81
CA GLN A 85 -6.61 -8.35 -17.39
C GLN A 85 -5.16 -8.73 -17.02
N LEU A 86 -4.66 -9.86 -17.52
CA LEU A 86 -3.29 -10.32 -17.24
C LEU A 86 -2.21 -9.33 -17.71
N ALA A 87 -2.50 -8.54 -18.75
CA ALA A 87 -1.62 -7.47 -19.23
C ALA A 87 -1.29 -6.41 -18.16
N THR A 88 -2.08 -6.33 -17.08
CA THR A 88 -1.89 -5.37 -15.96
C THR A 88 -0.86 -5.83 -14.92
N LEU A 89 -0.42 -7.08 -14.99
CA LEU A 89 0.50 -7.67 -14.01
C LEU A 89 1.85 -6.93 -13.92
N PRO A 90 2.55 -6.62 -15.02
CA PRO A 90 3.86 -5.96 -14.94
C PRO A 90 3.77 -4.58 -14.24
N PHE A 91 2.73 -3.82 -14.59
CA PHE A 91 2.41 -2.53 -14.01
C PHE A 91 2.21 -2.62 -12.48
N SER A 92 1.35 -3.54 -12.04
CA SER A 92 1.04 -3.71 -10.62
C SER A 92 2.20 -4.29 -9.81
N ILE A 93 3.00 -5.18 -10.41
CA ILE A 93 4.18 -5.78 -9.75
C ILE A 93 5.23 -4.71 -9.49
N VAL A 94 5.67 -3.99 -10.52
CA VAL A 94 6.74 -3.00 -10.38
C VAL A 94 6.25 -1.80 -9.57
N GLY A 95 5.10 -1.24 -9.91
CA GLY A 95 4.51 -0.16 -9.13
C GLY A 95 4.29 -0.59 -7.68
N GLY A 96 3.82 -1.81 -7.43
CA GLY A 96 3.61 -2.34 -6.08
C GLY A 96 4.88 -2.54 -5.30
N ALA A 97 5.93 -3.07 -5.93
CA ALA A 97 7.24 -3.21 -5.32
C ALA A 97 7.84 -1.84 -4.95
N CYS A 98 7.75 -0.84 -5.84
CA CYS A 98 8.21 0.53 -5.57
C CYS A 98 7.47 1.14 -4.36
N ALA A 99 6.14 1.03 -4.33
CA ALA A 99 5.32 1.52 -3.23
C ALA A 99 5.69 0.84 -1.90
N LEU A 100 5.84 -0.49 -1.92
CA LEU A 100 6.20 -1.27 -0.74
C LEU A 100 7.60 -0.89 -0.23
N ALA A 101 8.58 -0.75 -1.12
CA ALA A 101 9.94 -0.36 -0.75
C ALA A 101 9.97 1.02 -0.05
N VAL A 102 9.30 2.02 -0.62
CA VAL A 102 9.19 3.36 -0.01
C VAL A 102 8.48 3.31 1.33
N THR A 103 7.41 2.52 1.43
CA THR A 103 6.67 2.37 2.68
C THR A 103 7.53 1.73 3.78
N LEU A 104 8.23 0.64 3.47
CA LEU A 104 9.12 -0.04 4.42
C LEU A 104 10.27 0.86 4.87
N ALA A 105 10.84 1.66 3.96
CA ALA A 105 11.82 2.68 4.32
C ALA A 105 11.22 3.70 5.31
N PHE A 106 10.02 4.20 5.02
CA PHE A 106 9.31 5.13 5.93
C PHE A 106 9.06 4.52 7.31
N VAL A 107 8.60 3.28 7.38
CA VAL A 107 8.31 2.65 8.68
C VAL A 107 9.60 2.33 9.43
N ARG A 108 10.73 2.12 8.73
CA ARG A 108 12.04 1.87 9.36
C ARG A 108 12.71 3.12 9.93
N PHE A 109 12.54 4.27 9.27
CA PHE A 109 13.26 5.51 9.57
C PHE A 109 12.39 6.62 10.16
N SER A 110 11.06 6.50 10.11
CA SER A 110 10.13 7.55 10.53
C SER A 110 9.27 7.16 11.72
N SER A 111 8.72 8.18 12.39
CA SER A 111 7.80 8.02 13.52
C SER A 111 6.42 7.53 13.03
N PRO A 112 5.72 6.67 13.79
CA PRO A 112 4.37 6.17 13.45
C PRO A 112 3.34 7.29 13.22
N ASN A 113 3.62 8.52 13.63
CA ASN A 113 2.72 9.66 13.42
C ASN A 113 2.70 10.21 11.97
N ARG A 114 3.39 9.56 11.03
CA ARG A 114 3.53 9.99 9.62
C ARG A 114 2.91 9.01 8.61
N VAL A 115 1.92 8.21 9.03
CA VAL A 115 1.21 7.23 8.17
C VAL A 115 0.64 7.90 6.92
N ARG A 116 0.03 9.09 7.05
CA ARG A 116 -0.48 9.86 5.90
C ARG A 116 0.59 10.20 4.87
N LEU A 117 1.73 10.71 5.35
CA LEU A 117 2.84 11.10 4.47
C LEU A 117 3.43 9.88 3.76
N ALA A 118 3.55 8.76 4.47
CA ALA A 118 4.05 7.53 3.88
C ALA A 118 3.08 6.96 2.83
N ALA A 119 1.76 7.03 3.07
CA ALA A 119 0.77 6.62 2.08
C ALA A 119 0.84 7.48 0.81
N MET A 120 0.99 8.80 0.95
CA MET A 120 1.21 9.71 -0.18
C MET A 120 2.52 9.40 -0.93
N ALA A 121 3.63 9.19 -0.22
CA ALA A 121 4.92 8.85 -0.82
C ALA A 121 4.88 7.48 -1.53
N ALA A 122 4.19 6.50 -0.96
CA ALA A 122 3.99 5.19 -1.56
C ALA A 122 3.15 5.28 -2.85
N ALA A 123 2.10 6.11 -2.86
CA ALA A 123 1.29 6.34 -4.05
C ALA A 123 2.07 7.02 -5.19
N VAL A 124 2.94 7.98 -4.85
CA VAL A 124 3.87 8.59 -5.82
C VAL A 124 4.83 7.54 -6.40
N ALA A 125 5.47 6.74 -5.54
CA ALA A 125 6.40 5.70 -5.97
C ALA A 125 5.72 4.62 -6.81
N HIS A 126 4.47 4.29 -6.50
CA HIS A 126 3.64 3.39 -7.29
C HIS A 126 3.47 3.88 -8.72
N ASN A 127 3.03 5.13 -8.89
CA ASN A 127 2.74 5.71 -10.20
C ASN A 127 4.00 5.87 -11.03
N ILE A 128 5.14 6.22 -10.41
CA ILE A 128 6.44 6.27 -11.09
C ILE A 128 6.83 4.89 -11.61
N GLY A 129 6.78 3.86 -10.77
CA GLY A 129 7.12 2.49 -11.17
C GLY A 129 6.19 1.97 -12.27
N GLN A 130 4.91 2.30 -12.18
CA GLN A 130 3.92 1.91 -13.18
C GLN A 130 4.15 2.58 -14.54
N ILE A 131 4.43 3.89 -14.56
CA ILE A 131 4.72 4.64 -15.79
C ILE A 131 6.04 4.19 -16.40
N ALA A 132 7.06 3.87 -15.58
CA ALA A 132 8.32 3.34 -16.08
C ALA A 132 8.12 2.03 -16.86
N VAL A 133 7.29 1.12 -16.33
CA VAL A 133 6.89 -0.10 -17.06
C VAL A 133 6.08 0.25 -18.30
N ALA A 134 5.15 1.21 -18.23
CA ALA A 134 4.36 1.63 -19.37
C ALA A 134 5.23 2.09 -20.55
N VAL A 135 6.21 2.94 -20.28
CA VAL A 135 7.18 3.41 -21.28
C VAL A 135 8.02 2.25 -21.81
N ALA A 136 8.50 1.36 -20.94
CA ALA A 136 9.33 0.22 -21.35
C ALA A 136 8.58 -0.80 -22.22
N VAL A 137 7.31 -1.08 -21.90
CA VAL A 137 6.48 -2.07 -22.63
C VAL A 137 5.96 -1.52 -23.96
N THR A 138 5.58 -0.25 -23.99
CA THR A 138 5.00 0.36 -25.20
C THR A 138 6.05 0.98 -26.12
N GLY A 139 7.25 1.26 -25.61
CA GLY A 139 8.29 1.99 -26.34
C GLY A 139 7.94 3.46 -26.59
N THR A 140 6.96 4.03 -25.89
CA THR A 140 6.49 5.41 -26.08
C THR A 140 6.82 6.29 -24.87
N PRO A 141 7.90 7.10 -24.91
CA PRO A 141 8.28 7.99 -23.82
C PRO A 141 7.22 9.04 -23.49
N GLU A 142 6.33 9.37 -24.43
CA GLU A 142 5.28 10.37 -24.31
C GLU A 142 4.27 10.03 -23.20
N ILE A 143 4.15 8.75 -22.82
CA ILE A 143 3.32 8.32 -21.69
C ILE A 143 3.78 9.00 -20.39
N ALA A 144 5.07 9.33 -20.25
CA ALA A 144 5.59 10.02 -19.08
C ALA A 144 4.96 11.41 -18.87
N PHE A 145 4.40 12.04 -19.90
CA PHE A 145 3.68 13.31 -19.75
C PHE A 145 2.37 13.18 -18.95
N TYR A 146 1.85 11.97 -18.75
CA TYR A 146 0.72 11.73 -17.86
C TYR A 146 1.12 11.66 -16.38
N LEU A 147 2.42 11.52 -16.08
CA LEU A 147 2.91 11.37 -14.73
C LEU A 147 2.46 12.52 -13.80
N PRO A 148 2.52 13.82 -14.18
CA PRO A 148 2.06 14.91 -13.29
C PRO A 148 0.60 14.75 -12.84
N VAL A 149 -0.30 14.37 -13.75
CA VAL A 149 -1.72 14.14 -13.43
C VAL A 149 -1.87 12.93 -12.50
N LEU A 150 -1.16 11.83 -12.81
CA LEU A 150 -1.15 10.64 -11.94
C LEU A 150 -0.57 10.95 -10.56
N LEU A 151 0.45 11.80 -10.45
CA LEU A 151 1.05 12.17 -9.18
C LEU A 151 0.07 12.96 -8.31
N VAL A 152 -0.66 13.93 -8.88
CA VAL A 152 -1.69 14.68 -8.15
C VAL A 152 -2.80 13.75 -7.67
N ALA A 153 -3.32 12.89 -8.55
CA ALA A 153 -4.35 11.91 -8.19
C ALA A 153 -3.84 10.92 -7.13
N GLY A 154 -2.61 10.44 -7.28
CA GLY A 154 -1.95 9.53 -6.34
C GLY A 154 -1.73 10.17 -4.97
N ILE A 155 -1.34 11.44 -4.91
CA ILE A 155 -1.20 12.19 -3.66
C ILE A 155 -2.57 12.35 -2.98
N ALA A 156 -3.62 12.71 -3.72
CA ALA A 156 -4.96 12.85 -3.18
C ALA A 156 -5.51 11.51 -2.63
N ALA A 157 -5.36 10.42 -3.39
CA ALA A 157 -5.70 9.07 -2.95
C ALA A 157 -4.84 8.64 -1.74
N GLY A 158 -3.55 8.94 -1.78
CA GLY A 158 -2.57 8.78 -0.70
C GLY A 158 -3.01 9.44 0.61
N PHE A 159 -3.46 10.68 0.51
CA PHE A 159 -3.95 11.44 1.64
C PHE A 159 -5.24 10.84 2.20
N ALA A 160 -6.24 10.57 1.35
CA ALA A 160 -7.53 10.03 1.77
C ALA A 160 -7.43 8.63 2.41
N THR A 161 -6.61 7.75 1.84
CA THR A 161 -6.40 6.41 2.41
C THR A 161 -5.48 6.45 3.63
N GLY A 162 -4.50 7.35 3.65
CA GLY A 162 -3.64 7.59 4.81
C GLY A 162 -4.41 8.14 6.01
N THR A 163 -5.41 9.01 5.81
CA THR A 163 -6.27 9.51 6.90
C THR A 163 -7.15 8.40 7.45
N VAL A 164 -7.73 7.56 6.58
CA VAL A 164 -8.48 6.37 7.01
C VAL A 164 -7.57 5.40 7.79
N ALA A 165 -6.37 5.12 7.27
CA ALA A 165 -5.40 4.26 7.93
C ALA A 165 -5.04 4.79 9.32
N GLN A 166 -4.76 6.09 9.43
CA GLN A 166 -4.49 6.72 10.72
C GLN A 166 -5.68 6.63 11.68
N ALA A 167 -6.90 6.94 11.20
CA ALA A 167 -8.11 6.85 12.00
C ALA A 167 -8.42 5.43 12.50
N VAL A 168 -8.01 4.41 11.74
CA VAL A 168 -8.07 3.00 12.14
C VAL A 168 -6.98 2.70 13.18
N LEU A 169 -5.74 3.13 12.98
CA LEU A 169 -4.64 2.95 13.94
C LEU A 169 -4.94 3.62 15.29
N ASP A 170 -5.59 4.78 15.28
CA ASP A 170 -5.99 5.49 16.50
C ASP A 170 -7.09 4.76 17.28
N ARG A 171 -7.89 3.92 16.61
CA ARG A 171 -9.01 3.16 17.21
C ARG A 171 -8.65 1.73 17.56
N ILE A 172 -7.66 1.15 16.89
CA ILE A 172 -7.09 -0.13 17.30
C ILE A 172 -6.31 0.16 18.59
N PRO A 173 -6.69 -0.43 19.74
CA PRO A 173 -5.89 -0.33 20.95
C PRO A 173 -4.56 -0.99 20.65
N HIS A 174 -3.55 -0.23 20.24
CA HIS A 174 -2.26 -0.83 19.98
C HIS A 174 -1.64 -1.24 21.31
N ALA A 175 -0.90 -2.33 21.24
CA ALA A 175 0.16 -2.77 22.14
C ALA A 175 1.28 -1.72 22.36
N HIS A 176 0.97 -0.42 22.27
CA HIS A 176 1.75 0.71 22.76
C HIS A 176 1.71 0.81 24.30
N ALA A 177 0.79 0.08 24.96
CA ALA A 177 0.66 0.04 26.42
C ALA A 177 1.87 -0.53 27.18
N THR A 178 2.81 -1.23 26.51
CA THR A 178 3.98 -1.81 27.18
C THR A 178 5.17 -0.86 27.28
N ALA A 179 5.21 0.25 26.53
CA ALA A 179 6.30 1.23 26.65
C ALA A 179 6.04 2.30 27.73
N ASP A 180 4.78 2.70 27.94
CA ASP A 180 4.44 3.77 28.90
C ASP A 180 4.22 3.26 30.34
N ARG A 181 3.82 1.99 30.52
CA ARG A 181 3.77 1.37 31.86
C ARG A 181 5.14 1.18 32.50
N GLY A 182 6.22 1.08 31.71
CA GLY A 182 7.58 0.97 32.25
C GLY A 182 8.14 2.28 32.80
N LYS A 183 7.59 3.43 32.39
CA LYS A 183 8.02 4.75 32.86
C LYS A 183 7.24 5.23 34.08
N ARG A 184 5.95 4.88 34.21
CA ARG A 184 5.12 5.27 35.38
C ARG A 184 5.36 4.43 36.64
N VAL A 185 6.02 3.28 36.53
CA VAL A 185 6.40 2.44 37.69
C VAL A 185 7.80 2.80 38.22
N ARG A 186 8.53 3.66 37.52
CA ARG A 186 9.87 4.14 37.89
C ARG A 186 9.92 5.63 38.21
N ALA A 187 8.77 6.28 38.36
CA ALA A 187 8.63 7.66 38.79
C ALA A 187 8.01 7.71 40.18
#